data_AF-A0A430UIJ1-F1
#
_entry.id   AF-A0A430UIJ1-F1
#
_cell.length_a   1.000
_cell.length_b   1.000
_cell.length_c   1.000
_cell.angle_alpha   90.00
_cell.angle_beta   90.00
_cell.angle_gamma   90.00
#
_symmetry.space_group_name_H-M   'P 1'
#
loop_
_entity.id
_entity.type
_entity.pdbx_description
1 polymer ?
#
loop_
_entity_poly.entity_id
_entity_poly.type
_entity_poly.pdbx_seq_one_letter_code
_entity_poly.pdbx_strand_id
1 'polypeptide(L)'
;VLTLVLPTPLGDQVLGQRLSPLTQKDAQELVRPLSHGQSPDLSGPLDPAPYQEIVLRLSRLLEELPKVEEVSLELSGPRIASFEVRLGGNPEPRNRHAHSKPR
;
A
#
# COMPACT_ATOMS: atom_id res chain seq x y z
N VAL A 1 8.79 -1.40 2.20
CA VAL A 1 8.17 -1.29 3.55
C VAL A 1 6.70 -0.99 3.33
N LEU A 2 5.78 -1.69 3.99
CA LEU A 2 4.34 -1.48 3.86
C LEU A 2 3.86 -0.58 5.01
N THR A 3 3.15 0.48 4.66
CA THR A 3 2.57 1.44 5.61
C THR A 3 1.06 1.46 5.43
N LEU A 4 0.32 1.28 6.52
CA LEU A 4 -1.13 1.44 6.52
C LEU A 4 -1.47 2.87 6.98
N VAL A 5 -2.20 3.59 6.15
CA VAL A 5 -2.64 4.97 6.41
C VAL A 5 -4.16 5.01 6.36
N LEU A 6 -4.75 5.70 7.32
CA LEU A 6 -6.17 5.99 7.35
C LEU A 6 -6.39 7.49 7.17
N PRO A 7 -7.07 7.92 6.10
CA PRO A 7 -7.43 9.32 5.94
C PRO A 7 -8.49 9.70 6.98
N THR A 8 -8.21 10.77 7.75
CA THR A 8 -9.16 11.36 8.72
C THR A 8 -9.36 12.84 8.40
N PRO A 9 -10.43 13.51 8.87
CA PRO A 9 -10.62 14.96 8.73
C PRO A 9 -9.49 15.81 9.31
N LEU A 10 -8.67 15.23 10.20
CA LEU A 10 -7.50 15.89 10.80
C LEU A 10 -6.20 15.62 10.02
N GLY A 11 -6.27 14.87 8.93
CA GLY A 11 -5.14 14.44 8.11
C GLY A 11 -4.93 12.93 8.14
N ASP A 12 -3.89 12.50 7.44
CA ASP A 12 -3.53 11.09 7.30
C ASP A 12 -2.97 10.52 8.62
N GLN A 13 -3.61 9.46 9.14
CA GLN A 13 -3.16 8.75 10.32
C GLN A 13 -2.44 7.47 9.93
N VAL A 14 -1.16 7.36 10.25
CA VAL A 14 -0.41 6.10 10.09
C VAL A 14 -0.86 5.11 11.16
N LEU A 15 -1.48 4.01 10.75
CA LEU A 15 -1.94 2.93 11.63
C LEU A 15 -0.81 1.94 11.95
N GLY A 16 0.18 1.81 11.06
CA GLY A 16 1.38 1.02 11.33
C GLY A 16 2.29 0.86 10.11
N GLN A 17 3.53 0.47 10.38
CA GLN A 17 4.59 0.28 9.39
C GLN A 17 5.31 -1.05 9.63
N ARG A 18 5.48 -1.85 8.57
CA ARG A 18 6.13 -3.17 8.65
C ARG A 18 6.95 -3.48 7.41
N LEU A 19 7.97 -4.31 7.57
CA LEU A 19 8.79 -4.82 6.47
C LEU A 19 8.01 -5.90 5.69
N SER A 20 8.23 -5.95 4.37
CA SER A 20 7.68 -7.01 3.50
C SER A 20 8.71 -8.14 3.35
N PRO A 21 8.29 -9.41 3.26
CA PRO A 21 6.91 -9.88 3.40
C PRO A 21 6.36 -9.80 4.82
N LEU A 22 5.06 -9.53 4.92
CA LEU A 22 4.34 -9.56 6.18
C LEU A 22 4.08 -11.01 6.61
N THR A 23 4.37 -11.30 7.88
CA THR A 23 3.82 -12.50 8.54
C THR A 23 2.36 -12.29 8.91
N GLN A 24 1.64 -13.36 9.24
CA GLN A 24 0.26 -13.26 9.72
C GLN A 24 0.15 -12.43 11.00
N LYS A 25 1.15 -12.50 11.88
CA LYS A 25 1.23 -11.68 13.09
C LYS A 25 1.42 -10.20 12.74
N ASP A 26 2.23 -9.88 11.74
CA ASP A 26 2.43 -8.50 11.30
C ASP A 26 1.14 -7.90 10.73
N ALA A 27 0.41 -8.68 9.91
CA ALA A 27 -0.88 -8.27 9.37
C ALA A 27 -1.92 -8.03 10.47
N GLN A 28 -1.96 -8.90 11.48
CA GLN A 28 -2.85 -8.74 12.64
C GLN A 28 -2.55 -7.46 13.41
N GLU A 29 -1.28 -7.18 13.70
CA GLU A 29 -0.88 -5.97 14.42
C GLU A 29 -1.14 -4.69 13.61
N LEU A 30 -0.97 -4.74 12.28
CA LEU A 30 -1.24 -3.59 11.40
C LEU A 30 -2.71 -3.15 11.42
N VAL A 31 -3.64 -4.10 11.42
CA VAL A 31 -5.08 -3.78 11.37
C VAL A 31 -5.72 -3.65 12.75
N ARG A 32 -4.99 -3.95 13.82
CA ARG A 32 -5.47 -3.89 15.21
C ARG A 32 -6.17 -2.57 15.57
N PRO A 33 -5.72 -1.38 15.09
CA PRO A 33 -6.43 -0.12 15.36
C PRO A 33 -7.87 -0.09 14.82
N LEU A 34 -8.14 -0.79 13.71
CA LEU A 34 -9.48 -0.89 13.11
C LEU A 34 -10.43 -1.74 13.98
N SER A 35 -9.91 -2.79 14.61
CA SER A 35 -10.67 -3.69 15.50
C SER A 35 -11.08 -3.01 16.81
N HIS A 36 -10.32 -2.03 17.26
CA HIS A 36 -10.53 -1.36 18.54
C HIS A 36 -11.31 -0.06 18.42
N GLY A 37 -11.81 0.28 17.22
CA GLY A 37 -12.52 1.55 16.98
C GLY A 37 -11.64 2.76 17.30
N GLN A 38 -10.31 2.61 17.17
CA GLN A 38 -9.34 3.68 17.49
C GLN A 38 -9.22 4.72 16.37
N SER A 39 -10.03 4.60 15.32
CA SER A 39 -10.17 5.61 14.30
C SER A 39 -11.29 6.59 14.69
N PRO A 40 -11.02 7.92 14.65
CA PRO A 40 -12.01 8.94 14.95
C PRO A 40 -13.21 8.98 13.98
N ASP A 41 -13.10 8.35 12.80
CA ASP A 41 -14.13 8.38 11.74
C ASP A 41 -14.88 7.07 11.52
N LEU A 42 -14.49 6.00 12.20
CA LEU A 42 -15.15 4.70 12.06
C LEU A 42 -16.28 4.58 13.09
N SER A 43 -17.49 4.29 12.61
CA SER A 43 -18.73 4.15 13.41
C SER A 43 -18.76 2.93 14.35
N GLY A 44 -17.61 2.37 14.72
CA GLY A 44 -17.48 1.21 15.60
C GLY A 44 -16.30 0.30 15.23
N PRO A 45 -16.05 -0.74 16.04
CA PRO A 45 -15.05 -1.77 15.75
C PRO A 45 -15.41 -2.52 14.46
N LEU A 46 -14.46 -2.61 13.53
CA LEU A 46 -14.61 -3.38 12.30
C LEU A 46 -14.08 -4.81 12.49
N ASP A 47 -14.62 -5.77 11.74
CA ASP A 47 -14.00 -7.09 11.62
C ASP A 47 -12.65 -6.95 10.90
N PRO A 48 -11.51 -7.24 11.56
CA PRO A 48 -10.20 -7.09 10.96
C PRO A 48 -9.86 -8.17 9.93
N ALA A 49 -10.50 -9.34 9.97
CA ALA A 49 -10.06 -10.51 9.20
C ALA A 49 -9.96 -10.23 7.67
N PRO A 50 -10.94 -9.56 7.02
CA PRO A 50 -10.84 -9.23 5.61
C PRO A 50 -9.68 -8.25 5.29
N TYR A 51 -9.42 -7.29 6.18
CA TYR A 51 -8.33 -6.33 6.01
C TYR A 51 -6.96 -6.99 6.18
N GLN A 52 -6.84 -7.96 7.09
CA GLN A 52 -5.62 -8.79 7.23
C GLN A 52 -5.31 -9.54 5.94
N GLU A 53 -6.34 -10.12 5.32
CA GLU A 53 -6.18 -10.84 4.08
C GLU A 53 -5.71 -9.93 2.93
N ILE A 54 -6.26 -8.71 2.84
CA ILE A 54 -5.85 -7.72 1.83
C ILE A 54 -4.36 -7.38 2.00
N VAL A 55 -3.90 -7.03 3.21
CA VAL A 55 -2.50 -6.65 3.44
C VAL A 55 -1.54 -7.82 3.23
N LEU A 56 -1.93 -9.05 3.58
CA LEU A 56 -1.12 -10.25 3.33
C LEU A 56 -0.96 -10.53 1.84
N ARG A 57 -2.06 -10.45 1.08
CA ARG A 57 -2.03 -10.64 -0.38
C ARG A 57 -1.22 -9.55 -1.07
N LEU A 58 -1.41 -8.28 -0.68
CA LEU A 58 -0.62 -7.16 -1.19
C LEU A 58 0.86 -7.33 -0.88
N SER A 59 1.20 -7.76 0.34
CA SER A 59 2.59 -7.98 0.71
C SER A 59 3.27 -9.04 -0.17
N ARG A 60 2.58 -10.14 -0.51
CA ARG A 60 3.11 -11.17 -1.41
C ARG A 60 3.26 -10.65 -2.84
N LEU A 61 2.28 -9.89 -3.32
CA LEU A 61 2.33 -9.27 -4.64
C LEU A 61 3.52 -8.32 -4.78
N LEU A 62 3.84 -7.55 -3.74
CA LEU A 62 4.98 -6.63 -3.74
C LEU A 62 6.33 -7.34 -3.78
N GLU A 63 6.43 -8.58 -3.30
CA GLU A 63 7.65 -9.39 -3.46
C GLU A 63 7.94 -9.71 -4.93
N GLU A 64 6.88 -9.87 -5.73
CA GLU A 64 6.99 -10.18 -7.16
C GLU A 64 7.23 -8.92 -8.02
N LEU A 65 7.08 -7.71 -7.44
CA LEU A 65 7.12 -6.44 -8.14
C LEU A 65 8.22 -5.51 -7.57
N PRO A 66 9.52 -5.84 -7.75
CA PRO A 66 10.64 -5.10 -7.13
C PRO A 66 10.81 -3.65 -7.63
N LYS A 67 10.09 -3.25 -8.70
CA LYS A 67 10.08 -1.87 -9.22
C LYS A 67 9.01 -1.01 -8.56
N VAL A 68 8.16 -1.55 -7.70
CA VAL A 68 7.12 -0.78 -7.02
C VAL A 68 7.71 -0.14 -5.76
N GLU A 69 7.66 1.18 -5.68
CA GLU A 69 8.09 1.95 -4.50
C GLU A 69 6.93 2.16 -3.53
N GLU A 70 5.73 2.40 -4.05
CA GLU A 70 4.56 2.74 -3.25
C GLU A 70 3.29 2.15 -3.87
N VAL A 71 2.40 1.64 -3.03
CA VAL A 71 1.02 1.29 -3.39
C VAL A 71 0.09 1.93 -2.38
N SER A 72 -0.83 2.75 -2.89
CA SER A 72 -1.89 3.38 -2.13
C SER A 72 -3.21 2.71 -2.50
N LEU A 73 -3.95 2.25 -1.49
CA LEU A 73 -5.26 1.62 -1.68
C LEU A 73 -6.31 2.44 -0.94
N GLU A 74 -7.37 2.81 -1.66
CA GLU A 74 -8.58 3.33 -1.05
C GLU A 74 -9.56 2.17 -0.85
N LEU A 75 -10.10 2.04 0.35
CA LEU A 75 -11.00 0.95 0.70
C LEU A 75 -12.42 1.46 0.97
N SER A 76 -13.43 0.80 0.39
CA SER A 76 -14.85 0.97 0.73
C SER A 76 -15.32 -0.26 1.50
N GLY A 77 -15.15 -0.23 2.82
CA GLY A 77 -15.21 -1.45 3.64
C GLY A 77 -14.07 -2.41 3.25
N PRO A 78 -14.27 -3.74 3.27
CA PRO A 78 -13.22 -4.70 2.90
C PRO A 78 -13.06 -4.87 1.38
N ARG A 79 -13.23 -3.79 0.60
CA ARG A 79 -13.14 -3.80 -0.86
C ARG A 79 -12.26 -2.64 -1.32
N ILE A 80 -11.44 -2.88 -2.33
CA ILE A 80 -10.62 -1.84 -2.96
C ILE A 80 -11.53 -0.99 -3.85
N ALA A 81 -11.67 0.28 -3.52
CA ALA A 81 -12.42 1.26 -4.30
C ALA A 81 -11.55 1.91 -5.38
N SER A 82 -10.31 2.26 -5.02
CA SER A 82 -9.32 2.82 -5.93
C SER A 82 -7.91 2.39 -5.53
N PHE A 83 -6.95 2.48 -6.45
CA PHE A 83 -5.55 2.20 -6.16
C PHE A 83 -4.62 3.08 -6.99
N GLU A 84 -3.46 3.39 -6.43
CA GLU A 84 -2.36 4.07 -7.10
C GLU A 84 -1.06 3.28 -6.86
N VAL A 85 -0.22 3.17 -7.89
CA VAL A 85 1.07 2.49 -7.83
C VAL A 85 2.14 3.45 -8.32
N ARG A 86 3.18 3.67 -7.50
CA ARG A 86 4.36 4.43 -7.89
C ARG A 86 5.51 3.46 -8.12
N LEU A 87 6.12 3.59 -9.29
CA LEU A 87 7.27 2.80 -9.69
C LEU A 87 8.56 3.55 -9.39
N GLY A 88 9.53 2.83 -8.84
CA GLY A 88 10.89 3.29 -8.67
C GLY A 88 11.69 3.19 -9.96
N GLY A 89 12.32 4.31 -10.29
CA GLY A 89 13.18 4.44 -11.47
C GLY A 89 12.97 5.77 -12.16
N ASN A 90 14.03 6.58 -12.18
CA ASN A 90 14.16 7.69 -13.12
C ASN A 90 13.82 7.14 -14.52
N PRO A 91 12.90 7.74 -15.30
CA PRO A 91 12.74 7.35 -16.68
C PRO A 91 14.09 7.58 -17.36
N GLU A 92 14.85 6.51 -17.60
CA GLU A 92 15.99 6.61 -18.49
C GLU A 92 15.44 7.23 -19.77
N PRO A 93 15.89 8.44 -20.16
CA PRO A 93 15.46 8.99 -21.43
C PRO A 93 15.84 7.94 -22.45
N ARG A 94 14.84 7.42 -23.17
CA ARG A 94 15.09 6.56 -24.33
C ARG A 94 16.04 7.34 -25.21
N ASN A 95 17.34 7.04 -25.10
CA ASN A 95 18.35 7.51 -26.02
C ASN A 95 17.91 6.96 -27.36
N ARG A 96 17.21 7.80 -28.13
CA ARG A 96 17.04 7.57 -29.55
C ARG A 96 18.46 7.60 -30.09
N HIS A 97 19.04 6.42 -30.24
CA HIS A 97 20.19 6.21 -31.09
C HIS A 97 19.76 6.61 -32.50
N ALA A 98 19.83 7.90 -32.82
CA ALA A 98 19.92 8.38 -34.18
C ALA A 98 21.37 8.16 -34.62
N HIS A 99 21.71 6.90 -34.88
CA HIS A 99 22.77 6.60 -35.82
C HIS A 99 22.25 7.00 -37.20
N SER A 100 22.79 8.08 -37.78
CA SER A 100 23.34 8.03 -39.14
C SER A 100 24.15 9.30 -39.46
N LYS A 101 25.28 9.01 -40.10
CA LYS A 101 26.52 9.76 -40.35
C LYS A 101 26.37 10.97 -41.33
N PRO A 102 27.46 11.76 -41.53
CA PRO A 102 27.41 13.13 -42.06
C PRO A 102 27.47 13.19 -43.59
N ARG A 103 27.17 14.37 -44.14
CA ARG A 103 27.66 14.85 -45.43
C ARG A 103 28.03 16.32 -45.31
#